data_AF-A0A539DMY1-F1
#
_entry.id   AF-A0A539DMY1-F1
#
_cell.length_a   1.000
_cell.length_b   1.000
_cell.length_c   1.000
_cell.angle_alpha   90.00
_cell.angle_beta   90.00
_cell.angle_gamma   90.00
#
_symmetry.space_group_name_H-M   'P 1'
#
loop_
_entity.id
_entity.type
_entity.pdbx_description
1 polymer ?
#
loop_
_entity_poly.entity_id
_entity_poly.type
_entity_poly.pdbx_seq_one_letter_code
_entity_poly.pdbx_strand_id
1 'polypeptide(L)'
;MSCMSDEPGVRMHEIRWHGRGGQGAVTSSKILAEAAFRSGWSGVTAAPSFGAERRGAPITASTRMDREPIRILSQVTTPDVVVVLDDSLLAVANPAAGLKPGGVVIVNTVRPRAELAIPADVRVVTADVTGSALLQMHSHQGRRRRTSRPRASPSSVRTREERDERTRDIDVPPERWRGRRHG
;
A
#
# COMPACT_ATOMS: atom_id res chain seq x y z
N MET A 1 11.95 29.49 -11.89
CA MET A 1 13.11 28.82 -12.48
C MET A 1 14.17 28.74 -11.38
N SER A 2 14.16 27.67 -10.59
CA SER A 2 15.19 27.43 -9.57
C SER A 2 15.76 26.06 -9.88
N CYS A 3 16.97 26.08 -10.43
CA CYS A 3 17.82 24.93 -10.58
C CYS A 3 17.97 24.26 -9.21
N MET A 4 17.32 23.11 -9.02
CA MET A 4 17.82 22.12 -8.08
C MET A 4 19.08 21.58 -8.73
N SER A 5 20.21 22.00 -8.19
CA SER A 5 21.54 21.52 -8.56
C SER A 5 21.54 19.99 -8.58
N ASP A 6 21.78 19.42 -9.76
CA ASP A 6 22.26 18.04 -9.88
C ASP A 6 23.60 17.97 -9.12
N GLU A 7 23.59 17.35 -7.96
CA GLU A 7 24.81 16.95 -7.26
C GLU A 7 25.51 15.84 -8.07
N PRO A 8 26.83 15.96 -8.33
CA PRO A 8 27.54 15.05 -9.20
C PRO A 8 27.68 13.67 -8.53
N GLY A 9 27.12 12.65 -9.19
CA GLY A 9 27.31 11.24 -8.83
C GLY A 9 26.12 10.65 -8.08
N VAL A 10 25.05 10.30 -8.81
CA VAL A 10 24.07 9.34 -8.30
C VAL A 10 24.80 8.02 -8.09
N ARG A 11 25.19 7.78 -6.84
CA ARG A 11 25.69 6.48 -6.39
C ARG A 11 24.57 5.46 -6.52
N MET A 12 24.91 4.25 -6.97
CA MET A 12 24.05 3.08 -6.88
C MET A 12 23.28 3.04 -5.57
N HIS A 13 21.95 3.01 -5.66
CA HIS A 13 21.08 2.84 -4.49
C HIS A 13 20.85 1.36 -4.26
N GLU A 14 21.12 0.91 -3.03
CA GLU A 14 20.98 -0.47 -2.64
C GLU A 14 19.97 -0.63 -1.52
N ILE A 15 18.92 -1.42 -1.79
CA ILE A 15 17.84 -1.70 -0.86
C ILE A 15 17.90 -3.18 -0.48
N ARG A 16 17.85 -3.49 0.81
CA ARG A 16 17.77 -4.85 1.31
C ARG A 16 16.44 -5.08 2.02
N TRP A 17 15.69 -6.04 1.51
CA TRP A 17 14.39 -6.45 2.03
C TRP A 17 14.58 -7.64 2.96
N HIS A 18 13.93 -7.60 4.11
CA HIS A 18 13.86 -8.66 5.10
C HIS A 18 12.41 -9.05 5.27
N GLY A 19 12.12 -10.34 5.11
CA GLY A 19 10.78 -10.88 5.27
C GLY A 19 10.82 -12.34 5.68
N ARG A 20 9.65 -12.96 5.74
CA ARG A 20 9.49 -14.41 5.83
C ARG A 20 8.94 -14.95 4.51
N GLY A 21 9.18 -16.23 4.24
CA GLY A 21 8.59 -16.90 3.08
C GLY A 21 7.06 -16.69 3.04
N GLY A 22 6.57 -16.06 1.97
CA GLY A 22 5.15 -15.71 1.79
C GLY A 22 4.77 -14.26 2.12
N GLN A 23 5.63 -13.46 2.77
CA GLN A 23 5.34 -12.05 3.09
C GLN A 23 5.55 -11.08 1.92
N GLY A 24 6.11 -11.55 0.81
CA GLY A 24 6.25 -10.76 -0.42
C GLY A 24 7.55 -9.97 -0.55
N ALA A 25 8.59 -10.19 0.26
CA ALA A 25 9.87 -9.48 0.13
C ALA A 25 10.48 -9.56 -1.28
N VAL A 26 10.50 -10.76 -1.88
CA VAL A 26 10.99 -10.96 -3.26
C VAL A 26 10.10 -10.23 -4.27
N THR A 27 8.80 -10.27 -4.08
CA THR A 27 7.83 -9.60 -4.96
C THR A 27 7.99 -8.09 -4.89
N SER A 28 8.06 -7.50 -3.69
CA SER A 28 8.27 -6.06 -3.49
C SER A 28 9.60 -5.59 -4.09
N SER A 29 10.66 -6.38 -3.93
CA SER A 29 11.96 -6.11 -4.55
C SER A 29 11.89 -6.01 -6.07
N LYS A 30 11.20 -6.96 -6.71
CA LYS A 30 10.97 -6.97 -8.17
C LYS A 30 10.07 -5.82 -8.63
N ILE A 31 9.00 -5.52 -7.89
CA ILE A 31 8.09 -4.41 -8.17
C ILE A 31 8.85 -3.09 -8.13
N LEU A 32 9.72 -2.88 -7.12
CA LEU A 32 10.53 -1.67 -7.04
C LEU A 32 11.49 -1.55 -8.22
N ALA A 33 12.18 -2.64 -8.59
CA ALA A 33 13.09 -2.63 -9.74
C ALA A 33 12.35 -2.30 -11.05
N GLU A 34 11.19 -2.91 -11.27
CA GLU A 34 10.35 -2.64 -12.44
C GLU A 34 9.85 -1.19 -12.46
N ALA A 35 9.42 -0.66 -11.31
CA ALA A 35 8.99 0.73 -11.20
C ALA A 35 10.15 1.71 -11.45
N ALA A 36 11.35 1.40 -10.94
CA ALA A 36 12.55 2.19 -11.20
C ALA A 36 12.91 2.18 -12.69
N PHE A 37 12.91 1.01 -13.34
CA PHE A 37 13.16 0.91 -14.78
C PHE A 37 12.20 1.77 -15.59
N ARG A 38 10.89 1.66 -15.30
CA ARG A 38 9.85 2.49 -15.94
C ARG A 38 10.00 3.99 -15.66
N SER A 39 10.72 4.36 -14.61
CA SER A 39 11.00 5.75 -14.22
C SER A 39 12.33 6.27 -14.78
N GLY A 40 12.96 5.57 -15.73
CA GLY A 40 14.17 6.02 -16.42
C GLY A 40 15.49 5.70 -15.70
N TRP A 41 15.50 4.70 -14.82
CA TRP A 41 16.74 4.12 -14.29
C TRP A 41 17.29 3.11 -15.29
N SER A 42 18.50 3.33 -15.80
CA SER A 42 19.06 2.50 -16.88
C SER A 42 19.64 1.17 -16.36
N GLY A 43 20.09 1.15 -15.10
CA GLY A 43 20.53 -0.05 -14.42
C GLY A 43 19.60 -0.38 -13.25
N VAL A 44 18.95 -1.54 -13.31
CA VAL A 44 18.15 -2.07 -12.20
C VAL A 44 18.43 -3.56 -12.00
N THR A 45 18.50 -3.99 -10.75
CA THR A 45 18.55 -5.41 -10.42
C THR A 45 17.63 -5.73 -9.25
N ALA A 46 17.04 -6.93 -9.27
CA ALA A 46 16.32 -7.48 -8.14
C ALA A 46 16.75 -8.94 -7.99
N ALA A 47 17.30 -9.29 -6.83
CA ALA A 47 17.80 -10.63 -6.57
C ALA A 47 17.31 -11.12 -5.20
N PRO A 48 16.68 -12.30 -5.14
CA PRO A 48 16.39 -12.90 -3.85
C PRO A 48 17.68 -13.46 -3.21
N SER A 49 17.63 -13.70 -1.90
CA SER A 49 18.67 -14.38 -1.15
C SER A 49 18.05 -15.22 -0.05
N PHE A 50 18.25 -16.51 -0.17
CA PHE A 50 17.67 -17.52 0.70
C PHE A 50 18.68 -18.63 0.96
N GLY A 51 18.70 -19.13 2.20
CA GLY A 51 19.49 -20.31 2.58
C GLY A 51 18.76 -21.61 2.22
N ALA A 52 18.98 -22.67 3.01
CA ALA A 52 18.14 -23.88 2.96
C ALA A 52 16.73 -23.56 3.51
N GLU A 53 15.87 -23.01 2.66
CA GLU A 53 14.67 -22.31 3.12
C GLU A 53 13.44 -23.24 3.25
N ARG A 54 12.77 -23.13 4.41
CA ARG A 54 11.46 -23.75 4.74
C ARG A 54 10.40 -22.65 4.89
N ARG A 55 9.11 -22.98 4.80
CA ARG A 55 8.03 -21.98 4.99
C ARG A 55 8.23 -21.21 6.30
N GLY A 56 8.06 -19.88 6.24
CA GLY A 56 8.18 -18.99 7.40
C GLY A 56 9.62 -18.69 7.85
N ALA A 57 10.64 -19.29 7.24
CA ALA A 57 12.03 -18.93 7.51
C ALA A 57 12.29 -17.46 7.12
N PRO A 58 13.21 -16.76 7.82
CA PRO A 58 13.71 -15.46 7.40
C PRO A 58 14.35 -15.56 6.01
N ILE A 59 13.94 -14.65 5.13
CA ILE A 59 14.40 -14.55 3.75
C ILE A 59 14.85 -13.12 3.52
N THR A 60 15.77 -12.93 2.58
CA THR A 60 16.10 -11.59 2.12
C THR A 60 15.94 -11.44 0.60
N ALA A 61 15.81 -10.20 0.17
CA ALA A 61 15.92 -9.84 -1.23
C ALA A 61 16.68 -8.53 -1.33
N SER A 62 17.22 -8.23 -2.50
CA SER A 62 17.93 -6.99 -2.76
C SER A 62 17.41 -6.33 -4.02
N THR A 63 17.34 -5.01 -4.00
CA THR A 63 17.07 -4.19 -5.18
C THR A 63 18.22 -3.20 -5.33
N ARG A 64 18.74 -3.07 -6.55
CA ARG A 64 19.68 -2.02 -6.91
C ARG A 64 19.11 -1.18 -8.03
N MET A 65 19.40 0.12 -8.00
CA MET A 65 19.09 1.02 -9.09
C MET A 65 20.18 2.07 -9.25
N ASP A 66 20.56 2.32 -10.50
CA ASP A 66 21.60 3.26 -10.90
C ASP A 66 21.23 3.90 -12.25
N ARG A 67 21.78 5.09 -12.53
CA ARG A 67 21.69 5.77 -13.82
C ARG A 67 22.59 5.12 -14.87
N GLU A 68 23.49 4.23 -14.48
CA GLU A 68 24.34 3.42 -15.36
C GLU A 68 24.07 1.91 -15.27
N PRO A 69 24.46 1.10 -16.28
CA PRO A 69 24.30 -0.35 -16.24
C PRO A 69 25.00 -1.03 -15.05
N ILE A 70 24.24 -1.82 -14.29
CA ILE A 70 24.73 -2.55 -13.13
C ILE A 70 25.25 -3.93 -13.54
N ARG A 71 26.52 -4.23 -13.24
CA ARG A 71 27.15 -5.55 -13.47
C ARG A 71 27.35 -6.38 -12.20
N ILE A 72 26.88 -5.87 -11.05
CA ILE A 72 27.03 -6.53 -9.75
C ILE A 72 25.94 -7.58 -9.57
N LEU A 73 26.35 -8.84 -9.37
CA LEU A 73 25.46 -9.99 -9.14
C LEU A 73 25.50 -10.50 -7.70
N SER A 74 26.36 -9.94 -6.85
CA SER A 74 26.47 -10.32 -5.43
C SER A 74 25.31 -9.77 -4.61
N GLN A 75 25.14 -10.29 -3.40
CA GLN A 75 24.14 -9.78 -2.45
C GLN A 75 24.51 -8.38 -1.94
N VAL A 76 23.51 -7.63 -1.48
CA VAL A 76 23.71 -6.32 -0.85
C VAL A 76 24.21 -6.51 0.58
N THR A 77 25.50 -6.25 0.80
CA THR A 77 26.13 -6.27 2.13
C THR A 77 26.05 -4.91 2.82
N THR A 78 26.07 -3.83 2.04
CA THR A 78 26.06 -2.44 2.53
C THR A 78 24.86 -1.65 1.99
N PRO A 79 23.65 -1.85 2.51
CA PRO A 79 22.45 -1.16 2.01
C PRO A 79 22.41 0.32 2.38
N ASP A 80 21.77 1.11 1.52
CA ASP A 80 21.31 2.48 1.83
C ASP A 80 19.96 2.44 2.58
N VAL A 81 19.11 1.47 2.23
CA VAL A 81 17.80 1.27 2.84
C VAL A 81 17.60 -0.20 3.21
N VAL A 82 17.10 -0.43 4.42
CA VAL A 82 16.63 -1.75 4.86
C VAL A 82 15.13 -1.68 5.06
N VAL A 83 14.38 -2.62 4.48
CA VAL A 83 12.94 -2.75 4.69
C VAL A 83 12.65 -4.06 5.39
N VAL A 84 12.04 -4.00 6.57
CA VAL A 84 11.69 -5.15 7.40
C VAL A 84 10.17 -5.31 7.39
N LEU A 85 9.69 -6.39 6.76
CA LEU A 85 8.25 -6.63 6.58
C LEU A 85 7.54 -7.12 7.86
N ASP A 86 8.31 -7.57 8.85
CA ASP A 86 7.82 -8.09 10.12
C ASP A 86 8.88 -7.89 11.20
N ASP A 87 8.51 -7.24 12.30
CA ASP A 87 9.44 -6.82 13.33
C ASP A 87 10.03 -7.95 14.18
N SER A 88 9.47 -9.17 14.12
CA SER A 88 10.09 -10.35 14.74
C SER A 88 11.45 -10.69 14.09
N LEU A 89 11.69 -10.22 12.87
CA LEU A 89 12.96 -10.41 12.15
C LEU A 89 14.12 -9.63 12.77
N LEU A 90 13.83 -8.57 13.53
CA LEU A 90 14.85 -7.78 14.22
C LEU A 90 15.67 -8.64 15.18
N ALA A 91 15.03 -9.60 15.85
CA ALA A 91 15.68 -10.48 16.82
C ALA A 91 16.50 -11.63 16.19
N VAL A 92 16.22 -12.01 14.93
CA VAL A 92 16.77 -13.24 14.34
C VAL A 92 17.65 -13.03 13.10
N ALA A 93 17.54 -11.89 12.42
CA ALA A 93 18.19 -11.66 11.14
C ALA A 93 19.15 -10.45 11.12
N ASN A 94 19.29 -9.75 12.25
CA ASN A 94 20.07 -8.51 12.39
C ASN A 94 19.96 -7.56 11.16
N PRO A 95 18.75 -7.07 10.83
CA PRO A 95 18.51 -6.40 9.55
C PRO A 95 19.34 -5.13 9.31
N ALA A 96 19.76 -4.46 10.38
CA ALA A 96 20.56 -3.23 10.32
C ALA A 96 22.07 -3.47 10.06
N ALA A 97 22.53 -4.72 10.04
CA ALA A 97 23.94 -5.04 9.84
C ALA A 97 24.48 -4.50 8.50
N GLY A 98 25.58 -3.73 8.54
CA GLY A 98 26.22 -3.18 7.34
C GLY A 98 25.48 -1.99 6.72
N LEU A 99 24.42 -1.46 7.35
CA LEU A 99 23.76 -0.25 6.88
C LEU A 99 24.76 0.91 6.73
N LYS A 100 24.74 1.58 5.59
CA LYS A 100 25.61 2.73 5.32
C LYS A 100 25.34 3.88 6.32
N PRO A 101 26.33 4.72 6.65
CA PRO A 101 26.10 5.93 7.44
C PRO A 101 25.00 6.80 6.81
N GLY A 102 24.03 7.22 7.62
CA GLY A 102 22.86 7.98 7.15
C GLY A 102 21.78 7.13 6.46
N GLY A 103 21.95 5.82 6.39
CA GLY A 103 20.96 4.88 5.86
C GLY A 103 19.70 4.81 6.72
N VAL A 104 18.65 4.23 6.16
CA VAL A 104 17.31 4.16 6.78
C VAL A 104 16.83 2.74 6.94
N VAL A 105 16.26 2.43 8.11
CA VAL A 105 15.52 1.18 8.35
C VAL A 105 14.03 1.49 8.41
N ILE A 106 13.25 0.84 7.56
CA ILE A 106 11.80 0.90 7.53
C ILE A 106 11.27 -0.40 8.13
N VAL A 107 10.43 -0.34 9.15
CA VAL A 107 9.91 -1.52 9.85
C VAL A 107 8.38 -1.49 9.84
N ASN A 108 7.78 -2.57 9.34
CA ASN A 108 6.36 -2.82 9.53
C ASN A 108 6.11 -3.30 10.96
N THR A 109 5.53 -2.44 11.79
CA THR A 109 5.27 -2.71 13.21
C THR A 109 4.24 -1.75 13.78
N VAL A 110 3.54 -2.20 14.82
CA VAL A 110 2.71 -1.36 15.71
C VAL A 110 3.50 -0.85 16.92
N ARG A 111 4.69 -1.38 17.17
CA ARG A 111 5.52 -1.00 18.32
C ARG A 111 6.20 0.35 18.06
N PRO A 112 6.34 1.19 19.10
CA PRO A 112 7.08 2.43 18.97
C PRO A 112 8.57 2.17 18.72
N ARG A 113 9.25 3.12 18.05
CA ARG A 113 10.68 3.03 17.73
C ARG A 113 11.57 2.70 18.93
N ALA A 114 11.19 3.15 20.13
CA ALA A 114 11.98 2.98 21.35
C ALA A 114 12.04 1.53 21.83
N GLU A 115 11.10 0.68 21.41
CA GLU A 115 11.04 -0.74 21.76
C GLU A 115 11.75 -1.64 20.73
N LEU A 116 12.24 -1.06 19.62
CA LEU A 116 12.93 -1.81 18.59
C LEU A 116 14.41 -1.94 18.96
N ALA A 117 14.92 -3.17 18.89
CA ALA A 117 16.33 -3.49 19.14
C ALA A 117 17.23 -3.03 17.97
N ILE A 118 17.22 -1.72 17.68
CA ILE A 118 18.03 -1.06 16.65
C ILE A 118 18.81 0.08 17.32
N PRO A 119 20.11 0.27 17.02
CA PRO A 119 20.91 1.37 17.56
C PRO A 119 20.26 2.74 17.36
N ALA A 120 20.42 3.63 18.34
CA ALA A 120 19.73 4.94 18.38
C ALA A 120 20.24 5.95 17.33
N ASP A 121 21.44 5.75 16.81
CA ASP A 121 22.08 6.52 15.74
C ASP A 121 21.56 6.18 14.34
N VAL A 122 20.82 5.07 14.21
CA VAL A 122 20.19 4.66 12.94
C VAL A 122 18.84 5.35 12.77
N ARG A 123 18.60 5.91 11.58
CA ARG A 123 17.29 6.45 11.25
C ARG A 123 16.29 5.32 11.03
N VAL A 124 15.29 5.25 11.90
CA VAL A 124 14.22 4.23 11.83
C VAL A 124 12.87 4.88 11.54
N VAL A 125 12.12 4.30 10.60
CA VAL A 125 10.74 4.65 10.28
C VAL A 125 9.85 3.44 10.56
N THR A 126 8.80 3.61 11.35
CA THR A 126 7.87 2.55 11.71
C THR A 126 6.48 2.84 11.14
N ALA A 127 5.78 1.82 10.65
CA ALA A 127 4.40 1.95 10.20
C ALA A 127 3.63 0.63 10.38
N ASP A 128 2.34 0.72 10.73
CA ASP A 128 1.44 -0.43 10.71
C ASP A 128 0.86 -0.63 9.29
N VAL A 129 1.64 -1.30 8.45
CA VAL A 129 1.25 -1.59 7.06
C VAL A 129 0.23 -2.72 7.03
N THR A 130 0.37 -3.72 7.91
CA THR A 130 -0.56 -4.86 7.99
C THR A 130 -1.97 -4.42 8.37
N GLY A 131 -2.13 -3.64 9.44
CA GLY A 131 -3.41 -3.10 9.87
C GLY A 131 -4.02 -2.20 8.81
N SER A 132 -3.22 -1.31 8.22
CA SER A 132 -3.67 -0.43 7.12
C SER A 132 -4.19 -1.23 5.91
N ALA A 133 -3.48 -2.29 5.52
CA ALA A 133 -3.89 -3.15 4.42
C ALA A 133 -5.21 -3.88 4.72
N LEU A 134 -5.35 -4.42 5.94
CA LEU A 134 -6.59 -5.08 6.37
C LEU A 134 -7.77 -4.10 6.37
N LEU A 135 -7.61 -2.89 6.90
CA LEU A 135 -8.65 -1.85 6.88
C LEU A 135 -9.11 -1.55 5.45
N GLN A 136 -8.17 -1.43 4.51
CA GLN A 136 -8.48 -1.19 3.11
C GLN A 136 -9.21 -2.36 2.44
N MET A 137 -8.85 -3.60 2.74
CA MET A 137 -9.55 -4.77 2.17
C MET A 137 -11.01 -4.86 2.63
N HIS A 138 -11.28 -4.55 3.90
CA HIS A 138 -12.65 -4.53 4.44
C HIS A 138 -13.50 -3.41 3.83
N SER A 139 -12.91 -2.24 3.55
CA SER A 139 -13.63 -1.12 2.93
C SER A 139 -14.10 -1.43 1.50
N HIS A 140 -13.35 -2.24 0.74
CA HIS A 140 -13.73 -2.67 -0.62
C HIS A 140 -14.77 -3.80 -0.63
N GLN A 141 -14.80 -4.67 0.38
CA GLN A 141 -15.80 -5.74 0.47
C GLN A 141 -17.21 -5.22 0.78
N GLY A 142 -17.33 -4.15 1.58
CA GLY A 142 -18.61 -3.49 1.89
C GLY A 142 -19.31 -2.84 0.68
N ARG A 143 -18.55 -2.43 -0.34
CA ARG A 143 -19.09 -1.82 -1.57
C ARG A 143 -19.76 -2.83 -2.51
N ARG A 144 -19.39 -4.11 -2.46
CA ARG A 144 -19.98 -5.16 -3.31
C ARG A 144 -21.39 -5.59 -2.90
N ARG A 145 -21.87 -5.23 -1.70
CA ARG A 145 -23.21 -5.60 -1.22
C ARG A 145 -24.34 -4.62 -1.59
N ARG A 146 -24.04 -3.46 -2.20
CA ARG A 146 -25.06 -2.42 -2.46
C ARG A 146 -25.67 -2.42 -3.88
N THR A 147 -25.29 -3.34 -4.77
CA THR A 147 -25.81 -3.37 -6.15
C THR A 147 -26.83 -4.48 -6.42
N SER A 148 -27.27 -5.25 -5.43
CA SER A 148 -28.44 -6.12 -5.61
C SER A 148 -29.72 -5.27 -5.59
N ARG A 149 -30.06 -4.64 -6.73
CA ARG A 149 -31.45 -4.21 -6.97
C ARG A 149 -32.32 -5.49 -6.92
N PRO A 150 -33.44 -5.50 -6.19
CA PRO A 150 -34.36 -6.63 -6.28
C PRO A 150 -34.83 -6.75 -7.73
N ARG A 151 -34.69 -7.94 -8.30
CA ARG A 151 -35.24 -8.28 -9.62
C ARG A 151 -36.76 -8.14 -9.49
N ALA A 152 -37.35 -7.14 -10.16
CA ALA A 152 -38.79 -7.07 -10.28
C ALA A 152 -39.29 -8.31 -11.02
N SER A 153 -40.20 -9.05 -10.41
CA SER A 153 -40.91 -10.18 -11.00
C SER A 153 -41.85 -9.67 -12.12
N PRO A 154 -41.82 -10.24 -13.32
CA PRO A 154 -42.74 -9.85 -14.38
C PRO A 154 -44.05 -10.64 -14.22
N SER A 155 -45.00 -10.10 -13.45
CA SER A 155 -46.37 -10.60 -13.46
C SER A 155 -47.38 -9.50 -13.14
N SER A 156 -47.77 -8.74 -14.16
CA SER A 156 -49.17 -8.39 -14.40
C SER A 156 -49.28 -7.69 -15.75
N VAL A 157 -49.65 -8.46 -16.76
CA VAL A 157 -50.32 -7.92 -17.95
C VAL A 157 -51.63 -7.33 -17.43
N ARG A 158 -51.76 -6.00 -17.41
CA ARG A 158 -53.06 -5.35 -17.20
C ARG A 158 -53.64 -5.03 -18.57
N THR A 159 -54.76 -5.65 -18.89
CA THR A 159 -55.55 -5.40 -20.08
C THR A 159 -56.15 -3.99 -20.05
N ARG A 160 -56.40 -3.49 -21.25
CA ARG A 160 -56.80 -2.13 -21.59
C ARG A 160 -58.31 -1.97 -21.38
N GLU A 161 -58.80 -1.94 -20.13
CA GLU A 161 -60.26 -1.83 -19.89
C GLU A 161 -60.71 -1.24 -18.54
N GLU A 162 -59.87 -0.48 -17.83
CA GLU A 162 -60.29 0.28 -16.64
C GLU A 162 -59.91 1.76 -16.75
N ARG A 163 -60.22 2.33 -17.92
CA ARG A 163 -60.35 3.78 -18.11
C ARG A 163 -61.84 4.07 -18.14
N ASP A 164 -62.43 4.27 -16.97
CA ASP A 164 -63.57 5.15 -16.73
C ASP A 164 -64.06 4.84 -15.32
N GLU A 165 -63.73 5.69 -14.36
CA GLU A 165 -64.71 6.18 -13.38
C GLU A 165 -64.05 7.19 -12.43
N ARG A 166 -64.76 8.32 -12.29
CA ARG A 166 -64.63 9.37 -11.27
C ARG A 166 -63.62 10.49 -11.54
N THR A 167 -63.90 11.23 -12.61
CA THR A 167 -63.94 12.71 -12.54
C THR A 167 -65.24 13.13 -11.85
N ARG A 168 -65.20 13.46 -10.55
CA ARG A 168 -65.97 14.46 -9.75
C ARG A 168 -65.29 14.42 -8.37
N ASP A 169 -64.66 15.45 -7.82
CA ASP A 169 -65.22 16.77 -7.53
C ASP A 169 -64.18 17.89 -7.63
N ILE A 170 -64.72 19.08 -7.89
CA ILE A 170 -64.10 20.38 -8.13
C ILE A 170 -63.97 21.16 -6.80
N ASP A 171 -63.05 22.14 -6.79
CA ASP A 171 -63.05 23.40 -5.99
C ASP A 171 -62.66 23.35 -4.48
N VAL A 172 -61.85 24.23 -3.84
CA VAL A 172 -61.21 25.56 -4.07
C VAL A 172 -60.03 25.72 -3.03
N PRO A 173 -58.96 26.52 -3.25
CA PRO A 173 -57.90 26.89 -2.27
C PRO A 173 -58.12 28.33 -1.70
N PRO A 174 -57.24 29.04 -0.94
CA PRO A 174 -55.97 28.74 -0.24
C PRO A 174 -55.93 29.30 1.23
N GLU A 175 -54.73 29.33 1.84
CA GLU A 175 -54.23 30.21 2.94
C GLU A 175 -53.74 29.48 4.21
N ARG A 176 -52.44 29.58 4.52
CA ARG A 176 -51.92 30.55 5.52
C ARG A 176 -50.39 30.50 5.64
N TRP A 177 -49.77 31.64 5.37
CA TRP A 177 -48.39 31.98 5.71
C TRP A 177 -48.38 32.63 7.11
N ARG A 178 -47.48 32.20 8.01
CA ARG A 178 -46.88 32.88 9.19
C ARG A 178 -46.10 31.78 9.93
N GLY A 179 -44.77 31.72 9.89
CA GLY A 179 -43.85 32.74 10.37
C GLY A 179 -43.52 32.48 11.83
N ARG A 180 -42.30 31.99 12.13
CA ARG A 180 -41.54 32.35 13.34
C ARG A 180 -40.12 31.77 13.30
N ARG A 181 -39.15 32.68 13.23
CA ARG A 181 -37.80 32.51 13.77
C ARG A 181 -37.90 32.58 15.29
N HIS A 182 -36.95 31.94 15.98
CA HIS A 182 -36.25 32.28 17.22
C HIS A 182 -35.52 30.98 17.59
N GLY A 183 -34.28 30.95 18.03
CA GLY A 183 -33.46 31.92 18.74
C GLY A 183 -32.54 31.09 19.61
#